data_AF-A0A1G2L6W5-F1
#
_entry.id   AF-A0A1G2L6W5-F1
#
_cell.length_a   1.000
_cell.length_b   1.000
_cell.length_c   1.000
_cell.angle_alpha   90.00
_cell.angle_beta   90.00
_cell.angle_gamma   90.00
#
_symmetry.space_group_name_H-M   'P 1'
#
loop_
_entity.id
_entity.type
_entity.pdbx_description
1 polymer ?
#
loop_
_entity_poly.entity_id
_entity_poly.type
_entity_poly.pdbx_seq_one_letter_code
_entity_poly.pdbx_strand_id
1 'polypeptide(L)'
;MKNKYLILIAALLFFGVAPADTQADFTFSKTLRRGYSGEEVRQLQELLKTMPNIYPERLVTGYFGPLTQQAVRRFQTKHNIISSGDENTTGYGQVGPKTRKKLNEFLTSAPEPSSLNLPEPQNNAPQTVITTRKINPAFCPDNIYDEAEQKDPTLCPEDDPINNPKSIVAEIALQASSSPPMSATTSQQVSSTTTQALTTTQSYPPVPSSEEIFGMENFDPSLYGDPHPKTKKPPPPCCDNPYWHKIYSAVSADGITWQKDRTLIKDRASVPSAIYRDDGTIVLYYVDGEYGTMDCAVSNDGKNFSPGNCAIYGFTDQGAADPEVTKLDNGFYRMYYFAANFGRQEGEHRIMSALSKDGINWLQEKGTRYQQAGVVDPAVIKIGNEWKLYAWYYTSSGGKIVVAKSPDGLNFSKETELNLAGGVPEVVRLDSGDYALYICGLSMWVYTSGDGLNWTNGKLAIAEEKKIVCDPAPVKTPSAWMMYYKVMDVVPY
;
A
#
# COMPACT_ATOMS: atom_id res chain seq x y z
N MET A 1 -48.52 77.15 30.48
CA MET A 1 -49.90 76.86 30.05
C MET A 1 -50.07 75.35 29.89
N LYS A 2 -51.08 74.78 30.56
CA LYS A 2 -51.75 73.45 30.35
C LYS A 2 -50.86 72.20 30.58
N ASN A 3 -51.01 71.47 31.70
CA ASN A 3 -51.93 70.33 31.96
C ASN A 3 -51.74 69.18 30.93
N LYS A 4 -51.63 67.88 31.24
CA LYS A 4 -52.03 67.05 32.40
C LYS A 4 -51.72 65.55 32.07
N TYR A 5 -51.49 64.71 33.09
CA TYR A 5 -51.63 63.22 33.18
C TYR A 5 -50.80 62.31 32.23
N LEU A 6 -49.91 61.43 32.73
CA LEU A 6 -50.13 60.17 33.49
C LEU A 6 -50.75 59.05 32.65
N ILE A 7 -49.94 58.12 32.13
CA ILE A 7 -50.31 56.71 31.86
C ILE A 7 -49.07 55.80 32.05
N LEU A 8 -49.15 54.87 33.00
CA LEU A 8 -48.32 53.66 33.08
C LEU A 8 -48.66 52.73 31.91
N ILE A 9 -47.67 52.24 31.16
CA ILE A 9 -47.82 51.04 30.33
C ILE A 9 -46.65 50.10 30.59
N ALA A 10 -47.02 48.84 30.86
CA ALA A 10 -46.20 47.72 31.28
C ALA A 10 -44.98 47.44 30.40
N ALA A 11 -43.84 47.17 31.05
CA ALA A 11 -42.74 46.45 30.43
C ALA A 11 -43.17 44.98 30.25
N LEU A 12 -43.71 44.67 29.07
CA LEU A 12 -43.85 43.30 28.60
C LEU A 12 -42.45 42.72 28.38
N LEU A 13 -42.06 41.77 29.22
CA LEU A 13 -40.95 40.85 28.97
C LEU A 13 -41.26 40.09 27.68
N PHE A 14 -40.76 40.58 26.55
CA PHE A 14 -40.55 39.73 25.38
C PHE A 14 -39.44 38.74 25.76
N PHE A 15 -39.83 37.57 26.26
CA PHE A 15 -39.04 36.38 26.02
C PHE A 15 -39.02 36.19 24.52
N GLY A 16 -37.95 36.67 23.87
CA GLY A 16 -37.61 36.23 22.54
C GLY A 16 -37.39 34.73 22.61
N VAL A 17 -38.41 33.97 22.21
CA VAL A 17 -38.22 32.57 21.80
C VAL A 17 -37.24 32.66 20.65
N ALA A 18 -35.99 32.25 20.90
CA ALA A 18 -35.03 32.06 19.83
C ALA A 18 -35.70 31.19 18.75
N PRO A 19 -35.62 31.54 17.46
CA PRO A 19 -36.12 30.66 16.43
C PRO A 19 -35.47 29.30 16.62
N ALA A 20 -36.29 28.26 16.78
CA ALA A 20 -35.81 26.89 16.73
C ALA A 20 -35.08 26.74 15.39
N ASP A 21 -33.76 26.50 15.46
CA ASP A 21 -32.94 26.24 14.29
C ASP A 21 -33.62 25.13 13.51
N THR A 22 -34.17 25.51 12.36
CA THR A 22 -34.85 24.58 11.47
C THR A 22 -33.73 23.76 10.85
N GLN A 23 -33.47 22.56 11.39
CA GLN A 23 -32.48 21.63 10.88
C GLN A 23 -32.83 21.37 9.41
N ALA A 24 -32.07 21.97 8.50
CA ALA A 24 -32.29 21.81 7.07
C ALA A 24 -32.17 20.32 6.74
N ASP A 25 -33.23 19.75 6.18
CA ASP A 25 -33.28 18.34 5.80
C ASP A 25 -32.22 18.10 4.72
N PHE A 26 -31.17 17.37 5.11
CA PHE A 26 -30.01 17.15 4.26
C PHE A 26 -30.40 16.17 3.14
N THR A 27 -30.08 16.52 1.89
CA THR A 27 -30.33 15.64 0.74
C THR A 27 -29.09 15.52 -0.14
N PHE A 28 -28.81 14.31 -0.62
CA PHE A 28 -27.76 14.11 -1.60
C PHE A 28 -28.21 14.66 -2.96
N SER A 29 -27.61 15.78 -3.36
CA SER A 29 -27.95 16.48 -4.61
C SER A 29 -26.91 16.26 -5.71
N LYS A 30 -25.64 16.06 -5.33
CA LYS A 30 -24.51 15.99 -6.28
C LYS A 30 -24.05 14.55 -6.51
N THR A 31 -23.62 14.27 -7.73
CA THR A 31 -22.91 13.02 -8.00
C THR A 31 -21.59 13.01 -7.22
N LEU A 32 -21.41 12.04 -6.33
CA LEU A 32 -20.18 11.85 -5.58
C LEU A 32 -19.41 10.66 -6.15
N ARG A 33 -18.10 10.82 -6.35
CA ARG A 33 -17.21 9.76 -6.83
C ARG A 33 -15.88 9.84 -6.10
N ARG A 34 -15.02 8.86 -6.35
CA ARG A 34 -13.67 8.85 -5.78
C ARG A 34 -12.93 10.14 -6.12
N GLY A 35 -12.19 10.67 -5.14
CA GLY A 35 -11.47 11.94 -5.27
C GLY A 35 -12.26 13.17 -4.79
N TYR A 36 -13.56 13.05 -4.55
CA TYR A 36 -14.38 14.17 -4.09
C TYR A 36 -14.24 14.37 -2.58
N SER A 37 -14.25 15.64 -2.14
CA SER A 37 -14.28 16.00 -0.71
C SER A 37 -15.43 16.96 -0.43
N GLY A 38 -15.87 17.01 0.83
CA GLY A 38 -16.79 18.01 1.32
C GLY A 38 -17.96 17.43 2.10
N GLU A 39 -18.92 18.30 2.41
CA GLU A 39 -20.00 17.99 3.34
C GLU A 39 -20.88 16.82 2.87
N GLU A 40 -21.26 16.74 1.59
CA GLU A 40 -22.05 15.60 1.09
C GLU A 40 -21.27 14.27 1.19
N VAL A 41 -19.94 14.28 1.11
CA VAL A 41 -19.12 13.07 1.29
C VAL A 41 -19.07 12.68 2.77
N ARG A 42 -18.94 13.66 3.66
CA ARG A 42 -18.99 13.43 5.11
C ARG A 42 -20.32 12.81 5.53
N GLN A 43 -21.43 13.34 5.03
CA GLN A 43 -22.77 12.83 5.29
C GLN A 43 -23.00 11.43 4.71
N LEU A 44 -22.45 11.16 3.52
CA LEU A 44 -22.44 9.81 2.96
C LEU A 44 -21.71 8.83 3.89
N GLN A 45 -20.54 9.21 4.40
CA GLN A 45 -19.75 8.37 5.30
C GLN A 45 -20.43 8.16 6.66
N GLU A 46 -21.06 9.19 7.23
CA GLU A 46 -21.85 9.05 8.46
C GLU A 46 -23.01 8.08 8.27
N LEU A 47 -23.74 8.17 7.16
CA LEU A 47 -24.81 7.24 6.85
C LEU A 47 -24.27 5.81 6.67
N LEU A 48 -23.22 5.63 5.86
CA LEU A 48 -22.62 4.33 5.59
C LEU A 48 -22.03 3.69 6.85
N LYS A 49 -21.49 4.49 7.78
CA LYS A 49 -20.93 4.03 9.06
C LYS A 49 -21.97 3.32 9.94
N THR A 50 -23.26 3.66 9.79
CA THR A 50 -24.35 2.93 10.47
C THR A 50 -24.57 1.51 9.92
N MET A 51 -23.94 1.18 8.79
CA MET A 51 -24.09 -0.08 8.08
C MET A 51 -22.76 -0.85 8.08
N PRO A 52 -22.36 -1.51 9.19
CA PRO A 52 -21.02 -2.11 9.32
C PRO A 52 -20.72 -3.23 8.33
N ASN A 53 -21.74 -3.88 7.75
CA ASN A 53 -21.57 -4.86 6.67
C ASN A 53 -21.30 -4.21 5.29
N ILE A 54 -21.55 -2.91 5.16
CA ILE A 54 -21.34 -2.12 3.95
C ILE A 54 -20.06 -1.27 4.10
N TYR A 55 -19.86 -0.63 5.26
CA TYR A 55 -18.71 0.22 5.56
C TYR A 55 -18.08 -0.13 6.93
N PRO A 56 -17.38 -1.29 7.01
CA PRO A 56 -16.77 -1.77 8.25
C PRO A 56 -15.69 -0.84 8.80
N GLU A 57 -15.10 0.00 7.95
CA GLU A 57 -14.04 0.94 8.30
C GLU A 57 -14.57 2.11 9.13
N ARG A 58 -15.87 2.47 9.00
CA ARG A 58 -16.56 3.49 9.81
C ARG A 58 -15.89 4.87 9.85
N LEU A 59 -15.04 5.17 8.87
CA LEU A 59 -14.29 6.42 8.80
C LEU A 59 -15.14 7.54 8.20
N VAL A 60 -15.16 8.69 8.87
CA VAL A 60 -15.83 9.91 8.41
C VAL A 60 -14.77 10.99 8.24
N THR A 61 -14.13 11.01 7.08
CA THR A 61 -13.01 11.91 6.77
C THR A 61 -13.45 13.12 5.95
N GLY A 62 -14.67 13.10 5.41
CA GLY A 62 -15.12 14.07 4.42
C GLY A 62 -14.46 13.92 3.04
N TYR A 63 -13.64 12.88 2.84
CA TYR A 63 -12.98 12.56 1.56
C TYR A 63 -13.43 11.21 1.01
N PHE A 64 -13.85 11.19 -0.25
CA PHE A 64 -14.38 10.03 -0.95
C PHE A 64 -13.19 9.23 -1.48
N GLY A 65 -12.55 8.49 -0.58
CA GLY A 65 -11.43 7.62 -0.89
C GLY A 65 -11.84 6.23 -1.40
N PRO A 66 -10.85 5.33 -1.62
CA PRO A 66 -11.09 3.95 -2.05
C PRO A 66 -12.07 3.19 -1.14
N LEU A 67 -11.97 3.39 0.18
CA LEU A 67 -12.83 2.73 1.17
C LEU A 67 -14.30 3.19 1.04
N THR A 68 -14.52 4.50 0.87
CA THR A 68 -15.87 5.05 0.62
C THR A 68 -16.43 4.58 -0.72
N GLN A 69 -15.60 4.50 -1.77
CA GLN A 69 -16.00 3.93 -3.07
C GLN A 69 -16.42 2.46 -2.95
N GLN A 70 -15.66 1.66 -2.21
CA GLN A 70 -15.99 0.26 -1.96
C GLN A 70 -17.27 0.11 -1.13
N ALA A 71 -17.49 0.97 -0.14
CA ALA A 71 -18.74 1.01 0.61
C ALA A 71 -19.93 1.39 -0.28
N VAL A 72 -19.77 2.34 -1.20
CA VAL A 72 -20.80 2.67 -2.19
C VAL A 72 -21.06 1.49 -3.14
N ARG A 73 -20.04 0.76 -3.59
CA ARG A 73 -20.21 -0.47 -4.38
C ARG A 73 -21.03 -1.52 -3.62
N ARG A 74 -20.67 -1.79 -2.36
CA ARG A 74 -21.41 -2.73 -1.50
C ARG A 74 -22.86 -2.27 -1.29
N PHE A 75 -23.08 -0.98 -1.07
CA PHE A 75 -24.41 -0.38 -0.94
C PHE A 75 -25.23 -0.58 -2.23
N GLN A 76 -24.65 -0.27 -3.39
CA GLN A 76 -25.31 -0.44 -4.68
C GLN A 76 -25.67 -1.90 -4.97
N THR A 77 -24.76 -2.83 -4.69
CA THR A 77 -25.00 -4.26 -4.87
C THR A 77 -26.09 -4.74 -3.92
N LYS A 78 -26.02 -4.35 -2.64
CA LYS A 78 -27.01 -4.72 -1.61
C LYS A 78 -28.42 -4.25 -1.95
N HIS A 79 -28.54 -3.10 -2.61
CA HIS A 79 -29.82 -2.49 -2.98
C HIS A 79 -30.21 -2.70 -4.45
N ASN A 80 -29.57 -3.64 -5.15
CA ASN A 80 -29.86 -3.99 -6.55
C ASN A 80 -29.85 -2.78 -7.50
N ILE A 81 -28.99 -1.80 -7.22
CA ILE A 81 -28.81 -0.62 -8.07
C ILE A 81 -27.90 -0.98 -9.23
N ILE A 82 -26.76 -1.59 -8.89
CA ILE A 82 -25.71 -2.00 -9.82
C ILE A 82 -24.74 -2.95 -9.12
N SER A 83 -24.20 -3.93 -9.86
CA SER A 83 -23.34 -4.98 -9.31
C SER A 83 -22.10 -5.29 -10.15
N SER A 84 -21.93 -4.62 -11.30
CA SER A 84 -20.80 -4.84 -12.20
C SER A 84 -20.49 -3.62 -13.07
N GLY A 85 -19.32 -3.63 -13.73
CA GLY A 85 -18.76 -2.49 -14.45
C GLY A 85 -17.94 -1.58 -13.54
N ASP A 86 -17.79 -0.32 -13.91
CA ASP A 86 -16.96 0.65 -13.18
C ASP A 86 -17.66 2.02 -13.09
N GLU A 87 -16.99 2.99 -12.48
CA GLU A 87 -17.56 4.32 -12.26
C GLU A 87 -17.80 5.10 -13.56
N ASN A 88 -17.03 4.84 -14.62
CA ASN A 88 -17.08 5.53 -15.91
C ASN A 88 -18.02 4.83 -16.90
N THR A 89 -18.22 3.53 -16.75
CA THR A 89 -19.09 2.75 -17.65
C THR A 89 -20.51 2.63 -17.13
N THR A 90 -20.68 2.21 -15.88
CA THR A 90 -21.98 1.82 -15.32
C THR A 90 -22.37 2.68 -14.12
N GLY A 91 -21.41 3.39 -13.52
CA GLY A 91 -21.58 4.14 -12.27
C GLY A 91 -21.32 3.29 -11.03
N TYR A 92 -20.64 2.15 -11.17
CA TYR A 92 -20.34 1.24 -10.06
C TYR A 92 -19.23 1.80 -9.15
N GLY A 93 -19.62 2.15 -7.92
CA GLY A 93 -18.81 2.89 -6.94
C GLY A 93 -19.03 4.39 -6.96
N GLN A 94 -19.94 4.90 -7.78
CA GLN A 94 -20.35 6.30 -7.81
C GLN A 94 -21.73 6.50 -7.15
N VAL A 95 -21.91 7.60 -6.44
CA VAL A 95 -23.20 8.07 -5.95
C VAL A 95 -23.93 8.84 -7.07
N GLY A 96 -24.29 8.11 -8.13
CA GLY A 96 -25.09 8.60 -9.26
C GLY A 96 -26.58 8.78 -8.92
N PRO A 97 -27.42 9.23 -9.87
CA PRO A 97 -28.83 9.56 -9.59
C PRO A 97 -29.64 8.43 -8.93
N LYS A 98 -29.44 7.18 -9.35
CA LYS A 98 -30.12 6.01 -8.75
C LYS A 98 -29.63 5.73 -7.32
N THR A 99 -28.32 5.86 -7.08
CA THR A 99 -27.72 5.70 -5.76
C THR A 99 -28.19 6.79 -4.79
N ARG A 100 -28.22 8.05 -5.24
CA ARG A 100 -28.71 9.19 -4.43
C ARG A 100 -30.16 9.02 -4.04
N LYS A 101 -31.01 8.64 -5.00
CA LYS A 101 -32.42 8.35 -4.71
C LYS A 101 -32.52 7.35 -3.56
N LYS A 102 -31.76 6.25 -3.61
CA LYS A 102 -31.78 5.23 -2.57
C LYS A 102 -31.23 5.74 -1.24
N LEU A 103 -30.13 6.49 -1.23
CA LEU A 103 -29.56 7.08 -0.01
C LEU A 103 -30.52 8.08 0.65
N ASN A 104 -31.21 8.91 -0.13
CA ASN A 104 -32.21 9.84 0.37
C ASN A 104 -33.40 9.10 1.00
N GLU A 105 -33.80 7.93 0.49
CA GLU A 105 -34.83 7.09 1.15
C GLU A 105 -34.39 6.73 2.59
N PHE A 106 -33.11 6.40 2.81
CA PHE A 106 -32.56 6.10 4.14
C PHE A 106 -32.53 7.31 5.09
N LEU A 107 -32.35 8.51 4.55
CA LEU A 107 -32.41 9.75 5.33
C LEU A 107 -33.86 10.07 5.76
N THR A 108 -34.83 9.77 4.89
CA THR A 108 -36.27 9.98 5.18
C THR A 108 -36.92 8.86 5.98
N SER A 109 -36.29 7.69 6.09
CA SER A 109 -36.87 6.50 6.73
C SER A 109 -36.39 6.26 8.16
N ALA A 110 -35.71 7.21 8.81
CA ALA A 110 -35.41 7.12 10.23
C ALA A 110 -36.72 7.25 11.03
N PRO A 111 -37.18 6.21 11.76
CA PRO A 111 -38.34 6.35 12.63
C PRO A 111 -37.98 7.25 13.83
N GLU A 112 -38.94 8.07 14.24
CA GLU A 112 -38.85 8.89 15.45
C GLU A 112 -38.35 8.11 16.68
N PRO A 113 -37.66 8.77 17.63
CA PRO A 113 -37.16 8.13 18.83
C PRO A 113 -38.33 7.65 19.71
N SER A 114 -38.63 6.35 19.64
CA SER A 114 -39.41 5.67 20.67
C SER A 114 -38.57 5.56 21.94
N SER A 115 -39.04 6.24 22.97
CA SER A 115 -38.53 6.22 24.35
C SER A 115 -38.38 4.79 24.89
N LEU A 116 -37.16 4.40 25.23
CA LEU A 116 -36.90 3.33 26.19
C LEU A 116 -36.15 3.93 27.38
N ASN A 117 -36.85 3.99 28.50
CA ASN A 117 -36.30 4.30 29.82
C ASN A 117 -35.19 3.30 30.18
N LEU A 118 -34.01 3.83 30.51
CA LEU A 118 -32.98 3.14 31.30
C LEU A 118 -32.54 4.08 32.43
N PRO A 119 -32.33 3.56 33.65
CA PRO A 119 -32.23 4.37 34.86
C PRO A 119 -30.91 5.13 34.97
N GLU A 120 -31.02 6.28 35.63
CA GLU A 120 -30.03 7.32 35.87
C GLU A 120 -28.76 6.81 36.61
N PRO A 121 -27.53 7.12 36.14
CA PRO A 121 -26.33 6.92 36.93
C PRO A 121 -26.13 8.09 37.88
N GLN A 122 -25.99 7.76 39.16
CA GLN A 122 -25.74 8.72 40.23
C GLN A 122 -24.40 9.44 40.06
N ASN A 123 -24.48 10.75 40.25
CA ASN A 123 -23.39 11.68 40.53
C ASN A 123 -22.32 11.09 41.45
N ASN A 124 -21.05 11.14 41.00
CA ASN A 124 -19.91 11.48 41.85
C ASN A 124 -18.71 11.86 40.96
N ALA A 125 -18.58 13.16 40.69
CA ALA A 125 -17.34 13.77 40.21
C ALA A 125 -16.46 14.18 41.39
N PRO A 126 -15.13 14.16 41.23
CA PRO A 126 -14.33 15.31 41.67
C PRO A 126 -13.68 16.05 40.50
N GLN A 127 -13.57 17.36 40.70
CA GLN A 127 -13.35 18.44 39.75
C GLN A 127 -11.93 18.48 39.16
N THR A 128 -11.81 18.95 37.92
CA THR A 128 -10.53 19.47 37.38
C THR A 128 -10.65 20.95 37.03
N VAL A 129 -9.65 21.68 37.50
CA VAL A 129 -9.50 23.14 37.48
C VAL A 129 -9.31 23.64 36.05
N ILE A 130 -10.20 24.50 35.58
CA ILE A 130 -10.01 25.27 34.34
C ILE A 130 -9.07 26.43 34.66
N THR A 131 -7.85 26.38 34.13
CA THR A 131 -6.99 27.56 34.05
C THR A 131 -7.06 28.08 32.62
N THR A 132 -7.79 29.18 32.43
CA THR A 132 -7.87 29.88 31.14
C THR A 132 -6.52 30.54 30.83
N ARG A 133 -5.87 30.15 29.73
CA ARG A 133 -4.91 31.03 29.04
C ARG A 133 -5.58 31.62 27.80
N LYS A 134 -5.59 32.94 27.75
CA LYS A 134 -5.97 33.75 26.59
C LYS A 134 -5.01 33.45 25.44
N ILE A 135 -5.51 32.86 24.36
CA ILE A 135 -4.84 32.88 23.06
C ILE A 135 -5.43 34.05 22.27
N ASN A 136 -4.56 34.86 21.67
CA ASN A 136 -4.96 35.97 20.81
C ASN A 136 -5.39 35.39 19.44
N PRO A 137 -6.68 35.49 19.04
CA PRO A 137 -7.18 34.87 17.81
C PRO A 137 -6.62 35.47 16.51
N ALA A 138 -5.76 36.48 16.60
CA ALA A 138 -5.21 37.18 15.44
C ALA A 138 -3.96 36.51 14.81
N PHE A 139 -3.44 35.39 15.36
CA PHE A 139 -2.21 34.76 14.87
C PHE A 139 -2.32 33.30 14.41
N CYS A 140 -3.49 32.65 14.56
CA CYS A 140 -3.77 31.35 13.94
C CYS A 140 -5.25 31.29 13.53
N PRO A 141 -5.63 31.59 12.29
CA PRO A 141 -6.93 31.21 11.77
C PRO A 141 -6.88 29.73 11.33
N ASP A 142 -7.98 29.01 11.58
CA ASP A 142 -8.10 27.58 11.30
C ASP A 142 -7.78 27.21 9.84
N ASN A 143 -6.93 26.19 9.67
CA ASN A 143 -6.74 25.40 8.44
C ASN A 143 -6.41 26.18 7.15
N ILE A 144 -5.12 26.47 6.96
CA ILE A 144 -4.39 26.38 5.67
C ILE A 144 -2.93 26.01 6.02
N TYR A 145 -2.31 25.07 5.29
CA TYR A 145 -0.85 24.87 5.34
C TYR A 145 -0.16 26.15 4.86
N ASP A 146 0.26 27.02 5.79
CA ASP A 146 0.95 28.26 5.47
C ASP A 146 2.48 28.04 5.41
N GLU A 147 3.11 28.63 4.41
CA GLU A 147 4.56 28.60 4.10
C GLU A 147 5.49 29.04 5.25
N ALA A 148 4.94 29.47 6.39
CA ALA A 148 5.67 29.80 7.60
C ALA A 148 6.17 28.57 8.37
N GLU A 149 5.42 27.45 8.39
CA GLU A 149 5.78 26.24 9.14
C GLU A 149 6.96 25.47 8.49
N GLN A 150 7.18 25.67 7.19
CA GLN A 150 8.36 25.14 6.49
C GLN A 150 9.66 25.90 6.82
N LYS A 151 9.60 27.10 7.39
CA LYS A 151 10.78 27.94 7.66
C LYS A 151 11.27 27.89 9.11
N ASP A 152 10.41 27.64 10.08
CA ASP A 152 10.79 27.45 11.49
C ASP A 152 9.79 26.54 12.23
N PRO A 153 10.16 25.28 12.54
CA PRO A 153 9.29 24.31 13.21
C PRO A 153 8.94 24.63 14.68
N THR A 154 9.50 25.69 15.27
CA THR A 154 9.32 25.99 16.71
C THR A 154 8.12 26.90 17.01
N LEU A 155 7.39 27.35 15.99
CA LEU A 155 6.33 28.36 16.15
C LEU A 155 4.92 27.78 16.45
N CYS A 156 4.68 26.48 16.24
CA CYS A 156 3.40 25.81 16.55
C CYS A 156 3.62 24.34 17.03
N PRO A 157 3.69 24.03 18.34
CA PRO A 157 4.13 22.72 18.83
C PRO A 157 2.97 21.80 19.25
N GLU A 158 1.99 21.52 18.38
CA GLU A 158 0.81 20.71 18.78
C GLU A 158 0.80 19.25 18.29
N ASP A 159 1.71 18.82 17.41
CA ASP A 159 1.69 17.45 16.83
C ASP A 159 2.99 16.61 17.00
N ASP A 160 3.89 16.95 17.93
CA ASP A 160 5.06 16.10 18.27
C ASP A 160 4.75 15.11 19.42
N PRO A 161 4.73 13.78 19.18
CA PRO A 161 4.45 12.77 20.20
C PRO A 161 5.52 12.63 21.29
N ILE A 162 6.66 13.32 21.20
CA ILE A 162 7.70 13.32 22.25
C ILE A 162 7.32 14.24 23.43
N ASN A 163 6.48 15.26 23.22
CA ASN A 163 6.31 16.35 24.20
C ASN A 163 4.92 16.46 24.86
N ASN A 164 3.94 15.60 24.52
CA ASN A 164 2.61 15.62 25.15
C ASN A 164 2.17 14.26 25.73
N PRO A 165 2.57 13.93 26.97
CA PRO A 165 2.24 12.66 27.63
C PRO A 165 0.77 12.53 28.11
N LYS A 166 -0.16 13.40 27.68
CA LYS A 166 -1.59 13.32 28.02
C LYS A 166 -2.53 13.13 26.82
N SER A 167 -2.00 12.77 25.65
CA SER A 167 -2.84 12.39 24.50
C SER A 167 -3.58 11.07 24.77
N ILE A 168 -4.87 11.00 24.37
CA ILE A 168 -5.75 9.83 24.50
C ILE A 168 -5.19 8.57 23.82
N VAL A 169 -4.27 8.74 22.87
CA VAL A 169 -3.55 7.64 22.20
C VAL A 169 -2.53 6.96 23.13
N ALA A 170 -1.99 7.68 24.12
CA ALA A 170 -1.01 7.15 25.07
C ALA A 170 -1.64 6.28 26.18
N GLU A 171 -2.92 6.48 26.52
CA GLU A 171 -3.60 5.69 27.58
C GLU A 171 -3.97 4.27 27.14
N ILE A 172 -4.08 3.99 25.84
CA ILE A 172 -4.35 2.64 25.31
C ILE A 172 -3.10 1.74 25.36
N ALA A 173 -1.89 2.33 25.34
CA ALA A 173 -0.63 1.60 25.28
C ALA A 173 -0.11 1.10 26.65
N LEU A 174 -0.67 1.56 27.77
CA LEU A 174 -0.15 1.27 29.12
C LEU A 174 -0.91 0.16 29.89
N GLN A 175 -2.01 -0.38 29.34
CA GLN A 175 -2.80 -1.43 30.03
C GLN A 175 -2.54 -2.87 29.55
N ALA A 176 -1.66 -3.06 28.56
CA ALA A 176 -1.31 -4.40 28.05
C ALA A 176 0.02 -4.96 28.58
N SER A 177 0.76 -4.22 29.42
CA SER A 177 2.08 -4.62 29.92
C SER A 177 2.14 -4.63 31.45
N SER A 178 1.49 -5.61 32.10
CA SER A 178 1.86 -5.97 33.48
C SER A 178 1.50 -7.41 33.82
N SER A 179 2.50 -8.29 33.84
CA SER A 179 2.50 -9.49 34.68
C SER A 179 3.95 -9.80 35.11
N PRO A 180 4.18 -10.31 36.33
CA PRO A 180 5.46 -10.20 37.04
C PRO A 180 6.43 -11.36 36.77
N PRO A 181 7.73 -11.21 37.12
CA PRO A 181 8.76 -12.21 36.85
C PRO A 181 8.77 -13.32 37.91
N MET A 182 9.08 -14.56 37.51
CA MET A 182 9.50 -15.61 38.45
C MET A 182 10.89 -16.16 38.12
N SER A 183 11.62 -16.36 39.20
CA SER A 183 13.06 -16.57 39.34
C SER A 183 13.55 -17.95 38.89
N ALA A 184 14.85 -17.97 38.56
CA ALA A 184 15.69 -19.17 38.38
C ALA A 184 15.87 -19.96 39.68
N THR A 185 16.13 -21.29 39.56
CA THR A 185 17.11 -22.07 40.36
C THR A 185 17.18 -23.56 39.90
N THR A 186 18.40 -23.98 39.55
CA THR A 186 19.08 -25.29 39.75
C THR A 186 18.71 -26.59 39.01
N SER A 187 19.81 -27.23 38.58
CA SER A 187 20.10 -28.53 37.97
C SER A 187 19.57 -29.80 38.65
N GLN A 188 19.35 -30.86 37.85
CA GLN A 188 19.84 -32.22 38.15
C GLN A 188 19.85 -33.13 36.90
N GLN A 189 20.88 -33.99 36.83
CA GLN A 189 21.07 -35.11 35.87
C GLN A 189 20.02 -36.21 36.09
N VAL A 190 19.80 -37.09 35.09
CA VAL A 190 20.01 -38.56 35.17
C VAL A 190 19.56 -39.25 33.85
N SER A 191 20.51 -40.02 33.29
CA SER A 191 20.44 -41.32 32.59
C SER A 191 19.55 -41.59 31.36
N SER A 192 20.25 -41.79 30.24
CA SER A 192 20.22 -42.93 29.31
C SER A 192 18.90 -43.61 28.94
N THR A 193 18.57 -43.50 27.65
CA THR A 193 18.11 -44.67 26.87
C THR A 193 18.54 -44.53 25.41
N THR A 194 19.27 -45.55 24.97
CA THR A 194 19.77 -45.78 23.62
C THR A 194 18.61 -45.98 22.65
N THR A 195 18.49 -45.13 21.62
CA THR A 195 17.80 -45.51 20.39
C THR A 195 18.48 -44.88 19.18
N GLN A 196 19.17 -45.76 18.44
CA GLN A 196 19.45 -45.77 17.00
C GLN A 196 19.68 -44.45 16.27
N ALA A 197 20.93 -44.29 15.82
CA ALA A 197 21.33 -43.36 14.79
C ALA A 197 20.53 -43.60 13.50
N LEU A 198 19.57 -42.71 13.23
CA LEU A 198 19.13 -42.42 11.87
C LEU A 198 20.14 -41.43 11.30
N THR A 199 21.02 -41.96 10.46
CA THR A 199 21.86 -41.21 9.54
C THR A 199 20.93 -40.32 8.71
N THR A 200 20.75 -39.08 9.16
CA THR A 200 20.05 -38.07 8.38
C THR A 200 21.08 -37.58 7.38
N THR A 201 21.10 -38.22 6.21
CA THR A 201 21.78 -37.67 5.05
C THR A 201 21.23 -36.27 4.84
N GLN A 202 22.05 -35.26 5.12
CA GLN A 202 21.82 -33.90 4.65
C GLN A 202 21.74 -33.96 3.11
N SER A 203 20.52 -34.00 2.58
CA SER A 203 20.27 -33.71 1.18
C SER A 203 20.28 -32.20 1.03
N TYR A 204 21.36 -31.66 0.44
CA TYR A 204 21.36 -30.31 -0.10
C TYR A 204 20.23 -30.19 -1.15
N PRO A 205 19.44 -29.11 -1.16
CA PRO A 205 18.32 -28.95 -2.08
C PRO A 205 18.82 -28.74 -3.53
N PRO A 206 17.97 -28.99 -4.54
CA PRO A 206 18.39 -28.87 -5.93
C PRO A 206 18.64 -27.40 -6.27
N VAL A 207 19.90 -27.11 -6.55
CA VAL A 207 20.35 -26.10 -7.54
C VAL A 207 19.49 -26.29 -8.82
N PRO A 208 19.23 -25.26 -9.67
CA PRO A 208 18.66 -25.49 -11.02
C PRO A 208 19.20 -26.79 -11.61
N SER A 209 18.33 -27.60 -12.23
CA SER A 209 18.73 -28.96 -12.61
C SER A 209 20.04 -28.92 -13.40
N SER A 210 20.89 -29.94 -13.28
CA SER A 210 22.19 -29.95 -13.98
C SER A 210 22.05 -29.69 -15.49
N GLU A 211 20.90 -30.02 -16.08
CA GLU A 211 20.53 -29.70 -17.46
C GLU A 211 20.22 -28.22 -17.69
N GLU A 212 19.54 -27.53 -16.77
CA GLU A 212 19.26 -26.09 -16.87
C GLU A 212 20.51 -25.25 -16.66
N ILE A 213 21.39 -25.65 -15.73
CA ILE A 213 22.70 -25.01 -15.54
C ILE A 213 23.58 -25.23 -16.77
N PHE A 214 23.68 -26.47 -17.26
CA PHE A 214 24.46 -26.77 -18.46
C PHE A 214 23.91 -26.05 -19.70
N GLY A 215 22.58 -25.95 -19.81
CA GLY A 215 21.90 -25.18 -20.85
C GLY A 215 22.20 -23.68 -20.76
N MET A 216 22.30 -23.13 -19.55
CA MET A 216 22.62 -21.72 -19.33
C MET A 216 24.12 -21.41 -19.50
N GLU A 217 25.01 -22.30 -19.11
CA GLU A 217 26.46 -22.13 -19.34
C GLU A 217 26.80 -22.08 -20.84
N ASN A 218 26.01 -22.75 -21.66
CA ASN A 218 26.12 -22.78 -23.12
C ASN A 218 25.01 -21.97 -23.82
N PHE A 219 24.32 -21.09 -23.10
CA PHE A 219 23.22 -20.32 -23.65
C PHE A 219 23.71 -19.35 -24.72
N ASP A 220 23.29 -19.59 -25.95
CA ASP A 220 23.47 -18.70 -27.10
C ASP A 220 22.09 -18.21 -27.55
N PRO A 221 21.76 -16.92 -27.31
CA PRO A 221 20.49 -16.33 -27.73
C PRO A 221 20.12 -16.55 -29.19
N SER A 222 21.10 -16.65 -30.09
CA SER A 222 20.87 -16.82 -31.53
C SER A 222 20.19 -18.16 -31.89
N LEU A 223 20.20 -19.13 -30.97
CA LEU A 223 19.61 -20.46 -31.16
C LEU A 223 18.14 -20.54 -30.73
N TYR A 224 17.59 -19.51 -30.09
CA TYR A 224 16.26 -19.55 -29.46
C TYR A 224 15.19 -18.73 -30.19
N GLY A 225 15.48 -18.29 -31.42
CA GLY A 225 14.57 -17.47 -32.21
C GLY A 225 14.37 -16.08 -31.62
N ASP A 226 13.24 -15.46 -31.96
CA ASP A 226 12.91 -14.13 -31.45
C ASP A 226 12.59 -14.18 -29.94
N PRO A 227 13.06 -13.19 -29.16
CA PRO A 227 12.69 -13.09 -27.75
C PRO A 227 11.22 -12.65 -27.59
N HIS A 228 10.78 -12.50 -26.34
CA HIS A 228 9.45 -12.00 -26.01
C HIS A 228 9.07 -10.76 -26.85
N PRO A 229 7.83 -10.70 -27.33
CA PRO A 229 7.45 -9.74 -28.36
C PRO A 229 7.41 -8.31 -27.83
N LYS A 230 8.10 -7.39 -28.51
CA LYS A 230 8.02 -5.95 -28.27
C LYS A 230 7.29 -5.26 -29.41
N THR A 231 5.97 -5.13 -29.28
CA THR A 231 5.13 -4.44 -30.27
C THR A 231 4.77 -3.05 -29.76
N LYS A 232 5.07 -2.01 -30.55
CA LYS A 232 4.77 -0.63 -30.14
C LYS A 232 3.26 -0.44 -30.06
N LYS A 233 2.78 -0.03 -28.89
CA LYS A 233 1.37 0.24 -28.61
C LYS A 233 1.06 1.72 -28.87
N PRO A 234 -0.16 2.05 -29.32
CA PRO A 234 -0.58 3.44 -29.39
C PRO A 234 -0.64 4.04 -27.97
N PRO A 235 -0.38 5.35 -27.81
CA PRO A 235 -0.52 6.02 -26.53
C PRO A 235 -1.93 5.83 -25.95
N PRO A 236 -2.08 5.33 -24.71
CA PRO A 236 -3.37 5.15 -24.07
C PRO A 236 -3.98 6.50 -23.66
N PRO A 237 -5.31 6.62 -23.58
CA PRO A 237 -5.99 7.90 -23.41
C PRO A 237 -5.68 8.61 -22.08
N CYS A 238 -5.53 7.88 -20.97
CA CYS A 238 -5.17 8.47 -19.67
C CYS A 238 -4.75 7.40 -18.63
N CYS A 239 -4.55 7.85 -17.40
CA CYS A 239 -3.19 7.94 -16.86
C CYS A 239 -2.71 6.79 -15.98
N ASP A 240 -3.58 5.82 -15.67
CA ASP A 240 -3.21 4.61 -14.93
C ASP A 240 -2.74 3.54 -15.91
N ASN A 241 -1.58 3.80 -16.51
CA ASN A 241 -0.93 2.94 -17.50
C ASN A 241 0.58 3.19 -17.50
N PRO A 242 1.43 2.16 -17.68
CA PRO A 242 2.88 2.34 -17.75
C PRO A 242 3.37 3.44 -18.70
N TYR A 243 2.63 3.74 -19.76
CA TYR A 243 2.92 4.85 -20.67
C TYR A 243 2.97 6.23 -19.98
N TRP A 244 2.19 6.44 -18.92
CA TRP A 244 2.09 7.71 -18.19
C TRP A 244 2.88 7.72 -16.88
N HIS A 245 3.48 6.59 -16.53
CA HIS A 245 4.26 6.44 -15.31
C HIS A 245 5.71 6.87 -15.53
N LYS A 246 6.36 7.28 -14.44
CA LYS A 246 7.77 7.70 -14.42
C LYS A 246 8.52 6.95 -13.34
N ILE A 247 9.79 6.67 -13.58
CA ILE A 247 10.70 6.11 -12.58
C ILE A 247 11.63 7.22 -12.11
N TYR A 248 11.67 7.44 -10.80
CA TYR A 248 12.58 8.37 -10.12
C TYR A 248 13.53 7.64 -9.19
N SER A 249 14.56 8.34 -8.70
CA SER A 249 15.49 7.79 -7.70
C SER A 249 15.49 8.50 -6.34
N ALA A 250 15.92 7.73 -5.33
CA ALA A 250 16.29 8.19 -4.00
C ALA A 250 17.53 7.44 -3.52
N VAL A 251 18.23 8.00 -2.53
CA VAL A 251 19.43 7.42 -1.93
C VAL A 251 19.24 7.19 -0.43
N SER A 252 19.94 6.21 0.12
CA SER A 252 19.90 5.90 1.54
C SER A 252 21.26 5.38 2.03
N ALA A 253 21.57 5.64 3.29
CA ALA A 253 22.74 5.07 3.95
C ALA A 253 22.46 3.68 4.53
N ASP A 254 21.23 3.43 4.98
CA ASP A 254 20.82 2.27 5.77
C ASP A 254 19.81 1.37 5.06
N GLY A 255 19.29 1.79 3.91
CA GLY A 255 18.25 1.07 3.19
C GLY A 255 16.90 1.10 3.91
N ILE A 256 16.64 2.11 4.74
CA ILE A 256 15.37 2.34 5.46
C ILE A 256 14.95 3.80 5.37
N THR A 257 15.88 4.72 5.62
CA THR A 257 15.65 6.17 5.60
C THR A 257 16.09 6.73 4.25
N TRP A 258 15.15 7.27 3.49
CA TRP A 258 15.38 7.66 2.09
C TRP A 258 15.43 9.17 1.90
N GLN A 259 16.49 9.64 1.23
CA GLN A 259 16.60 10.99 0.70
C GLN A 259 16.27 10.99 -0.78
N LYS A 260 15.16 11.64 -1.15
CA LYS A 260 14.78 11.84 -2.56
C LYS A 260 15.81 12.71 -3.25
N ASP A 261 16.39 12.23 -4.35
CA ASP A 261 17.23 13.03 -5.24
C ASP A 261 16.45 13.61 -6.43
N ARG A 262 15.21 13.13 -6.65
CA ARG A 262 14.25 13.56 -7.69
C ARG A 262 14.81 13.47 -9.11
N THR A 263 15.82 12.64 -9.33
CA THR A 263 16.35 12.38 -10.67
C THR A 263 15.31 11.58 -11.44
N LEU A 264 14.87 12.09 -12.58
CA LEU A 264 14.04 11.31 -13.51
C LEU A 264 14.94 10.28 -14.19
N ILE A 265 14.73 9.01 -13.88
CA ILE A 265 15.52 7.90 -14.40
C ILE A 265 14.95 7.40 -15.72
N LYS A 266 13.62 7.26 -15.80
CA LYS A 266 12.96 6.86 -17.03
C LYS A 266 11.53 7.40 -17.13
N ASP A 267 11.18 7.94 -18.29
CA ASP A 267 9.81 8.30 -18.66
C ASP A 267 9.13 7.13 -19.39
N ARG A 268 7.80 7.05 -19.28
CA ARG A 268 6.97 5.97 -19.87
C ARG A 268 7.42 4.59 -19.41
N ALA A 269 7.57 4.41 -18.10
CA ALA A 269 7.97 3.14 -17.51
C ALA A 269 7.34 2.94 -16.13
N SER A 270 7.10 1.68 -15.78
CA SER A 270 6.44 1.28 -14.54
C SER A 270 7.09 0.04 -13.96
N VAL A 271 6.79 -0.27 -12.69
CA VAL A 271 7.20 -1.51 -12.01
C VAL A 271 8.70 -1.78 -12.14
N PRO A 272 9.56 -0.86 -11.65
CA PRO A 272 11.00 -1.10 -11.65
C PRO A 272 11.38 -2.29 -10.77
N SER A 273 12.47 -2.95 -11.15
CA SER A 273 13.31 -3.79 -10.27
C SER A 273 14.77 -3.52 -10.65
N ALA A 274 15.71 -3.70 -9.72
CA ALA A 274 17.10 -3.33 -9.96
C ALA A 274 18.10 -4.29 -9.33
N ILE A 275 19.19 -4.56 -10.04
CA ILE A 275 20.33 -5.32 -9.52
C ILE A 275 21.63 -4.53 -9.65
N TYR A 276 22.58 -4.82 -8.77
CA TYR A 276 23.97 -4.42 -8.91
C TYR A 276 24.79 -5.63 -9.36
N ARG A 277 25.48 -5.50 -10.49
CA ARG A 277 26.28 -6.57 -11.10
C ARG A 277 27.73 -6.52 -10.61
N ASP A 278 28.42 -7.65 -10.75
CA ASP A 278 29.81 -7.79 -10.30
C ASP A 278 30.80 -6.92 -11.08
N ASP A 279 30.41 -6.49 -12.29
CA ASP A 279 31.16 -5.52 -13.11
C ASP A 279 31.01 -4.06 -12.65
N GLY A 280 30.24 -3.82 -11.58
CA GLY A 280 30.03 -2.51 -10.99
C GLY A 280 28.87 -1.71 -11.59
N THR A 281 28.09 -2.32 -12.49
CA THR A 281 26.96 -1.65 -13.12
C THR A 281 25.62 -1.98 -12.46
N ILE A 282 24.67 -1.07 -12.58
CA ILE A 282 23.27 -1.28 -12.20
C ILE A 282 22.47 -1.62 -13.45
N VAL A 283 21.65 -2.68 -13.37
CA VAL A 283 20.60 -2.94 -14.37
C VAL A 283 19.26 -2.63 -13.74
N LEU A 284 18.51 -1.73 -14.36
CA LEU A 284 17.14 -1.37 -14.01
C LEU A 284 16.19 -2.02 -15.00
N TYR A 285 15.40 -2.98 -14.53
CA TYR A 285 14.28 -3.57 -15.27
C TYR A 285 13.03 -2.75 -15.05
N TYR A 286 12.11 -2.77 -16.01
CA TYR A 286 10.84 -2.06 -15.93
C TYR A 286 9.85 -2.62 -16.95
N VAL A 287 8.56 -2.36 -16.75
CA VAL A 287 7.54 -2.46 -17.81
C VAL A 287 7.64 -1.22 -18.68
N ASP A 288 8.03 -1.39 -19.94
CA ASP A 288 8.14 -0.29 -20.90
C ASP A 288 6.74 0.14 -21.34
N GLY A 289 6.42 1.41 -21.17
CA GLY A 289 5.11 1.96 -21.49
C GLY A 289 4.81 2.06 -22.99
N GLU A 290 5.83 2.09 -23.85
CA GLU A 290 5.62 2.11 -25.30
C GLU A 290 5.28 0.73 -25.87
N TYR A 291 5.77 -0.33 -25.23
CA TYR A 291 5.56 -1.72 -25.68
C TYR A 291 4.58 -2.50 -24.80
N GLY A 292 4.37 -2.04 -23.56
CA GLY A 292 3.56 -2.69 -22.53
C GLY A 292 4.03 -4.12 -22.24
N THR A 293 5.35 -4.30 -22.17
CA THR A 293 6.07 -5.51 -21.74
C THR A 293 7.40 -5.07 -21.12
N MET A 294 8.12 -5.99 -20.50
CA MET A 294 9.40 -5.70 -19.85
C MET A 294 10.52 -5.27 -20.80
N ASP A 295 11.41 -4.42 -20.28
CA ASP A 295 12.72 -4.09 -20.83
C ASP A 295 13.66 -3.66 -19.70
N CYS A 296 14.88 -3.24 -20.02
CA CYS A 296 15.83 -2.73 -19.05
C CYS A 296 16.74 -1.63 -19.59
N ALA A 297 17.42 -0.97 -18.65
CA ALA A 297 18.49 -0.03 -18.90
C ALA A 297 19.67 -0.29 -17.96
N VAL A 298 20.88 0.09 -18.38
CA VAL A 298 22.13 -0.15 -17.65
C VAL A 298 22.80 1.18 -17.30
N SER A 299 23.35 1.28 -16.09
CA SER A 299 24.05 2.47 -15.60
C SER A 299 25.35 2.12 -14.89
N ASN A 300 26.36 2.99 -15.03
CA ASN A 300 27.61 2.91 -14.27
C ASN A 300 27.58 3.76 -12.98
N ASP A 301 26.65 4.71 -12.87
CA ASP A 301 26.59 5.69 -11.78
C ASP A 301 25.24 5.70 -11.04
N GLY A 302 24.29 4.87 -11.49
CA GLY A 302 22.94 4.78 -10.96
C GLY A 302 22.05 5.98 -11.27
N LYS A 303 22.48 6.89 -12.15
CA LYS A 303 21.73 8.11 -12.50
C LYS A 303 21.52 8.22 -14.00
N ASN A 304 22.55 7.92 -14.77
CA ASN A 304 22.54 7.96 -16.22
C ASN A 304 22.40 6.54 -16.76
N PHE A 305 21.25 6.25 -17.35
CA PHE A 305 20.90 4.93 -17.85
C PHE A 305 20.92 4.91 -19.38
N SER A 306 21.58 3.90 -19.95
CA SER A 306 21.56 3.59 -21.38
C SER A 306 20.65 2.38 -21.63
N PRO A 307 19.96 2.30 -22.79
CA PRO A 307 19.13 1.12 -23.11
C PRO A 307 19.92 -0.19 -23.00
N GLY A 308 19.40 -1.15 -22.24
CA GLY A 308 20.00 -2.47 -22.06
C GLY A 308 19.48 -3.51 -23.04
N ASN A 309 18.31 -3.27 -23.64
CA ASN A 309 17.63 -4.17 -24.58
C ASN A 309 17.45 -5.59 -24.01
N CYS A 310 16.96 -5.69 -22.77
CA CYS A 310 16.76 -7.00 -22.14
C CYS A 310 15.78 -7.85 -22.95
N ALA A 311 16.08 -9.14 -23.01
CA ALA A 311 15.39 -10.09 -23.87
C ALA A 311 15.20 -11.43 -23.15
N ILE A 312 13.94 -11.89 -23.09
CA ILE A 312 13.57 -13.24 -22.64
C ILE A 312 13.40 -14.14 -23.86
N TYR A 313 14.22 -15.17 -23.97
CA TYR A 313 14.25 -16.18 -25.03
C TYR A 313 13.54 -17.46 -24.61
N GLY A 314 13.18 -18.28 -25.61
CA GLY A 314 12.33 -19.46 -25.38
C GLY A 314 10.94 -19.08 -24.85
N PHE A 315 10.49 -17.86 -25.18
CA PHE A 315 9.34 -17.23 -24.59
C PHE A 315 8.03 -17.87 -25.08
N THR A 316 7.19 -18.29 -24.14
CA THR A 316 5.95 -19.05 -24.41
C THR A 316 4.69 -18.36 -23.92
N ASP A 317 4.83 -17.33 -23.08
CA ASP A 317 3.73 -16.45 -22.70
C ASP A 317 3.52 -15.38 -23.79
N GLN A 318 2.44 -14.59 -23.74
CA GLN A 318 2.25 -13.51 -24.74
C GLN A 318 2.86 -12.15 -24.29
N GLY A 319 3.49 -12.10 -23.11
CA GLY A 319 3.90 -10.85 -22.44
C GLY A 319 4.31 -11.07 -20.98
N ALA A 320 5.23 -10.23 -20.52
CA ALA A 320 5.83 -10.28 -19.19
C ALA A 320 5.72 -8.90 -18.53
N ALA A 321 5.36 -8.88 -17.25
CA ALA A 321 5.25 -7.69 -16.42
C ALA A 321 5.72 -8.00 -15.00
N ASP A 322 5.83 -6.95 -14.19
CA ASP A 322 6.18 -7.02 -12.77
C ASP A 322 7.49 -7.81 -12.52
N PRO A 323 8.63 -7.34 -13.11
CA PRO A 323 9.91 -7.99 -12.91
C PRO A 323 10.32 -7.94 -11.45
N GLU A 324 10.82 -9.06 -10.96
CA GLU A 324 11.66 -9.12 -9.78
C GLU A 324 12.90 -9.96 -10.07
N VAL A 325 14.09 -9.50 -9.67
CA VAL A 325 15.35 -10.13 -10.04
C VAL A 325 16.24 -10.37 -8.82
N THR A 326 16.54 -11.64 -8.57
CA THR A 326 17.46 -12.06 -7.51
C THR A 326 18.72 -12.72 -8.08
N LYS A 327 19.87 -12.38 -7.51
CA LYS A 327 21.14 -13.09 -7.75
C LYS A 327 21.17 -14.41 -7.00
N LEU A 328 21.55 -15.48 -7.68
CA LEU A 328 21.68 -16.83 -7.15
C LEU A 328 23.11 -17.09 -6.63
N ASP A 329 23.25 -18.06 -5.71
CA ASP A 329 24.54 -18.44 -5.11
C ASP A 329 25.58 -18.93 -6.15
N ASN A 330 25.10 -19.44 -7.29
CA ASN A 330 25.94 -19.92 -8.40
C ASN A 330 26.37 -18.80 -9.38
N GLY A 331 26.05 -17.53 -9.07
CA GLY A 331 26.42 -16.37 -9.88
C GLY A 331 25.46 -16.04 -11.02
N PHE A 332 24.47 -16.88 -11.31
CA PHE A 332 23.38 -16.54 -12.22
C PHE A 332 22.37 -15.58 -11.56
N TYR A 333 21.50 -15.01 -12.37
CA TYR A 333 20.35 -14.22 -11.94
C TYR A 333 19.08 -14.97 -12.32
N ARG A 334 18.07 -14.93 -11.46
CA ARG A 334 16.72 -15.40 -11.76
C ARG A 334 15.74 -14.24 -11.67
N MET A 335 15.00 -14.04 -12.74
CA MET A 335 13.91 -13.09 -12.84
C MET A 335 12.60 -13.84 -12.60
N TYR A 336 11.80 -13.39 -11.64
CA TYR A 336 10.41 -13.76 -11.48
C TYR A 336 9.55 -12.69 -12.14
N TYR A 337 8.47 -13.07 -12.81
CA TYR A 337 7.62 -12.10 -13.49
C TYR A 337 6.17 -12.59 -13.60
N PHE A 338 5.24 -11.66 -13.70
CA PHE A 338 3.84 -11.92 -14.01
C PHE A 338 3.64 -12.16 -15.52
N ALA A 339 3.00 -13.29 -15.88
CA ALA A 339 2.64 -13.59 -17.26
C ALA A 339 1.41 -12.76 -17.72
N ALA A 340 1.66 -11.58 -18.30
CA ALA A 340 0.72 -10.46 -18.46
C ALA A 340 -0.53 -10.67 -19.36
N ASN A 341 -0.78 -11.87 -19.89
CA ASN A 341 -1.89 -12.13 -20.83
C ASN A 341 -3.05 -12.91 -20.23
N PHE A 342 -2.95 -13.26 -18.95
CA PHE A 342 -4.14 -13.41 -18.13
C PHE A 342 -4.50 -11.98 -17.71
N GLY A 343 -5.45 -11.34 -18.40
CA GLY A 343 -5.82 -9.96 -18.08
C GLY A 343 -6.10 -9.78 -16.58
N ARG A 344 -6.17 -8.52 -16.09
CA ARG A 344 -6.66 -8.18 -14.73
C ARG A 344 -8.10 -8.68 -14.43
N GLN A 345 -8.71 -9.44 -15.34
CA GLN A 345 -10.02 -10.10 -15.25
C GLN A 345 -9.91 -11.40 -14.43
N GLU A 346 -11.05 -11.86 -13.89
CA GLU A 346 -11.16 -13.06 -13.05
C GLU A 346 -10.58 -14.31 -13.75
N GLY A 347 -9.50 -14.86 -13.17
CA GLY A 347 -8.78 -16.03 -13.65
C GLY A 347 -7.54 -16.28 -12.81
N GLU A 348 -6.98 -17.49 -12.88
CA GLU A 348 -5.71 -17.79 -12.20
C GLU A 348 -4.56 -17.03 -12.87
N HIS A 349 -3.90 -16.16 -12.12
CA HIS A 349 -2.68 -15.48 -12.54
C HIS A 349 -1.48 -16.37 -12.22
N ARG A 350 -0.42 -16.24 -13.03
CA ARG A 350 0.77 -17.09 -12.94
C ARG A 350 2.02 -16.22 -12.80
N ILE A 351 2.84 -16.57 -11.82
CA ILE A 351 4.22 -16.11 -11.69
C ILE A 351 5.11 -17.12 -12.40
N MET A 352 5.91 -16.63 -13.35
CA MET A 352 6.86 -17.40 -14.15
C MET A 352 8.29 -16.98 -13.76
N SER A 353 9.29 -17.63 -14.34
CA SER A 353 10.68 -17.20 -14.17
C SER A 353 11.54 -17.38 -15.42
N ALA A 354 12.66 -16.66 -15.45
CA ALA A 354 13.71 -16.80 -16.45
C ALA A 354 15.09 -16.70 -15.78
N LEU A 355 16.07 -17.41 -16.33
CA LEU A 355 17.44 -17.48 -15.82
C LEU A 355 18.38 -16.68 -16.74
N SER A 356 19.39 -16.01 -16.18
CA SER A 356 20.37 -15.23 -16.95
C SER A 356 21.76 -15.29 -16.30
N LYS A 357 22.81 -15.19 -17.13
CA LYS A 357 24.19 -15.03 -16.68
C LYS A 357 24.64 -13.58 -16.59
N ASP A 358 24.12 -12.73 -17.45
CA ASP A 358 24.58 -11.35 -17.63
C ASP A 358 23.58 -10.29 -17.11
N GLY A 359 22.37 -10.73 -16.75
CA GLY A 359 21.25 -9.87 -16.37
C GLY A 359 20.56 -9.19 -17.55
N ILE A 360 20.92 -9.53 -18.80
CA ILE A 360 20.41 -8.88 -20.01
C ILE A 360 19.67 -9.90 -20.90
N ASN A 361 20.30 -11.04 -21.15
CA ASN A 361 19.76 -12.12 -21.94
C ASN A 361 19.24 -13.21 -21.01
N TRP A 362 17.95 -13.49 -21.09
CA TRP A 362 17.23 -14.37 -20.19
C TRP A 362 16.69 -15.57 -20.96
N LEU A 363 16.72 -16.76 -20.37
CA LEU A 363 16.05 -17.95 -20.90
C LEU A 363 14.86 -18.28 -20.00
N GLN A 364 13.65 -18.33 -20.55
CA GLN A 364 12.47 -18.70 -19.79
C GLN A 364 12.61 -20.12 -19.21
N GLU A 365 12.42 -20.25 -17.90
CA GLU A 365 12.42 -21.54 -17.20
C GLU A 365 11.04 -22.21 -17.35
N LYS A 366 11.02 -23.54 -17.48
CA LYS A 366 9.78 -24.29 -17.70
C LYS A 366 8.94 -24.39 -16.43
N GLY A 367 7.63 -24.17 -16.56
CA GLY A 367 6.66 -24.37 -15.48
C GLY A 367 6.36 -23.10 -14.69
N THR A 368 5.22 -23.13 -13.99
CA THR A 368 4.75 -22.02 -13.16
C THR A 368 5.41 -22.04 -11.79
N ARG A 369 5.84 -20.88 -11.29
CA ARG A 369 6.46 -20.73 -9.95
C ARG A 369 5.42 -20.65 -8.85
N TYR A 370 4.37 -19.87 -9.08
CA TYR A 370 3.23 -19.71 -8.19
C TYR A 370 1.98 -19.35 -9.00
N GLN A 371 0.82 -19.87 -8.60
CA GLN A 371 -0.44 -19.67 -9.30
C GLN A 371 -1.58 -19.43 -8.32
N GLN A 372 -2.31 -18.33 -8.50
CA GLN A 372 -3.47 -17.99 -7.70
C GLN A 372 -4.31 -16.94 -8.43
N ALA A 373 -5.62 -16.92 -8.20
CA ALA A 373 -6.48 -15.86 -8.70
C ALA A 373 -5.98 -14.47 -8.24
N GLY A 374 -5.77 -13.58 -9.20
CA GLY A 374 -5.41 -12.18 -8.95
C GLY A 374 -3.98 -11.92 -8.50
N VAL A 375 -3.07 -12.92 -8.47
CA VAL A 375 -1.69 -12.74 -8.00
C VAL A 375 -0.81 -12.01 -9.02
N VAL A 376 -0.11 -10.97 -8.55
CA VAL A 376 0.76 -10.06 -9.30
C VAL A 376 1.91 -9.58 -8.40
N ASP A 377 2.83 -8.78 -8.95
CA ASP A 377 3.89 -8.11 -8.18
C ASP A 377 4.68 -9.06 -7.25
N PRO A 378 5.38 -10.07 -7.81
CA PRO A 378 6.19 -10.97 -7.00
C PRO A 378 7.43 -10.24 -6.45
N ALA A 379 7.76 -10.48 -5.18
CA ALA A 379 9.03 -10.13 -4.56
C ALA A 379 9.63 -11.40 -3.93
N VAL A 380 10.85 -11.76 -4.31
CA VAL A 380 11.42 -13.08 -3.99
C VAL A 380 12.78 -12.93 -3.34
N ILE A 381 12.97 -13.57 -2.19
CA ILE A 381 14.24 -13.54 -1.46
C ILE A 381 14.51 -14.88 -0.78
N LYS A 382 15.78 -15.21 -0.61
CA LYS A 382 16.21 -16.36 0.20
C LYS A 382 16.39 -15.94 1.65
N ILE A 383 15.68 -16.59 2.56
CA ILE A 383 15.74 -16.38 4.02
C ILE A 383 16.26 -17.66 4.66
N GLY A 384 17.50 -17.61 5.14
CA GLY A 384 18.21 -18.82 5.55
C GLY A 384 18.36 -19.80 4.38
N ASN A 385 17.78 -20.99 4.52
CA ASN A 385 17.83 -22.04 3.49
C ASN A 385 16.53 -22.15 2.67
N GLU A 386 15.57 -21.25 2.87
CA GLU A 386 14.27 -21.32 2.21
C GLU A 386 14.02 -20.06 1.37
N TRP A 387 13.48 -20.25 0.17
CA TRP A 387 13.02 -19.15 -0.67
C TRP A 387 11.64 -18.71 -0.22
N LYS A 388 11.46 -17.39 -0.09
CA LYS A 388 10.18 -16.75 0.18
C LYS A 388 9.76 -15.93 -1.03
N LEU A 389 8.49 -16.06 -1.39
CA LEU A 389 7.81 -15.22 -2.37
C LEU A 389 6.71 -14.45 -1.64
N TYR A 390 6.78 -13.13 -1.72
CA TYR A 390 5.73 -12.21 -1.31
C TYR A 390 5.06 -11.74 -2.59
N ALA A 391 3.74 -11.82 -2.69
CA ALA A 391 3.05 -11.32 -3.87
C ALA A 391 1.72 -10.68 -3.51
N TRP A 392 1.38 -9.60 -4.19
CA TRP A 392 0.07 -8.99 -4.04
C TRP A 392 -0.97 -9.82 -4.79
N TYR A 393 -2.17 -9.92 -4.24
CA TYR A 393 -3.29 -10.44 -5.01
C TYR A 393 -4.59 -9.72 -4.70
N TYR A 394 -5.43 -9.59 -5.71
CA TYR A 394 -6.71 -8.92 -5.59
C TYR A 394 -7.74 -9.77 -4.84
N THR A 395 -8.50 -9.13 -3.95
CA THR A 395 -9.66 -9.70 -3.27
C THR A 395 -10.85 -8.75 -3.36
N SER A 396 -12.06 -9.26 -3.13
CA SER A 396 -13.27 -8.41 -3.03
C SER A 396 -13.19 -7.36 -1.92
N SER A 397 -12.29 -7.53 -0.95
CA SER A 397 -12.13 -6.68 0.24
C SER A 397 -10.95 -5.70 0.17
N GLY A 398 -10.16 -5.63 -0.90
CA GLY A 398 -9.08 -4.64 -1.03
C GLY A 398 -7.66 -5.17 -1.20
N GLY A 399 -7.53 -6.43 -1.63
CA GLY A 399 -6.26 -7.12 -1.91
C GLY A 399 -5.45 -7.46 -0.66
N LYS A 400 -4.51 -8.40 -0.80
CA LYS A 400 -3.71 -8.97 0.28
C LYS A 400 -2.33 -9.37 -0.24
N ILE A 401 -1.39 -9.58 0.68
CA ILE A 401 -0.07 -10.13 0.34
C ILE A 401 -0.06 -11.59 0.73
N VAL A 402 0.17 -12.48 -0.23
CA VAL A 402 0.45 -13.89 0.04
C VAL A 402 1.95 -14.06 0.29
N VAL A 403 2.29 -14.88 1.28
CA VAL A 403 3.65 -15.38 1.49
C VAL A 403 3.66 -16.85 1.12
N ALA A 404 4.51 -17.22 0.18
CA ALA A 404 4.74 -18.59 -0.25
C ALA A 404 6.20 -18.96 -0.04
N LYS A 405 6.45 -20.26 0.12
CA LYS A 405 7.78 -20.80 0.40
C LYS A 405 8.18 -21.89 -0.58
N SER A 406 9.49 -22.00 -0.81
CA SER A 406 10.06 -22.98 -1.72
C SER A 406 11.47 -23.40 -1.26
N PRO A 407 11.82 -24.70 -1.34
CA PRO A 407 13.19 -25.15 -1.07
C PRO A 407 14.17 -24.83 -2.22
N ASP A 408 13.66 -24.67 -3.45
CA ASP A 408 14.45 -24.57 -4.69
C ASP A 408 14.26 -23.24 -5.44
N GLY A 409 13.30 -22.41 -4.99
CA GLY A 409 12.94 -21.17 -5.67
C GLY A 409 12.20 -21.40 -6.98
N LEU A 410 11.70 -22.61 -7.23
CA LEU A 410 10.99 -22.99 -8.45
C LEU A 410 9.56 -23.43 -8.16
N ASN A 411 9.32 -24.10 -7.04
CA ASN A 411 8.00 -24.60 -6.68
C ASN A 411 7.56 -23.97 -5.37
N PHE A 412 6.74 -22.92 -5.45
CA PHE A 412 6.25 -22.21 -4.27
C PHE A 412 4.90 -22.74 -3.80
N SER A 413 4.80 -22.96 -2.49
CA SER A 413 3.56 -23.33 -1.81
C SER A 413 3.17 -22.24 -0.82
N LYS A 414 1.88 -21.88 -0.77
CA LYS A 414 1.38 -20.87 0.16
C LYS A 414 1.71 -21.26 1.60
N GLU A 415 2.28 -20.31 2.35
CA GLU A 415 2.58 -20.45 3.76
C GLU A 415 1.60 -19.65 4.61
N THR A 416 1.45 -18.35 4.31
CA THR A 416 0.61 -17.44 5.10
C THR A 416 0.14 -16.23 4.26
N GLU A 417 -0.58 -15.30 4.89
CA GLU A 417 -0.96 -13.99 4.33
C GLU A 417 -0.55 -12.89 5.31
N LEU A 418 -0.08 -11.75 4.77
CA LEU A 418 0.18 -10.56 5.57
C LEU A 418 -1.02 -9.61 5.51
N ASN A 419 -1.39 -9.07 6.67
CA ASN A 419 -2.43 -8.06 6.81
C ASN A 419 -1.80 -6.68 7.03
N LEU A 420 -1.13 -6.16 5.99
CA LEU A 420 -0.49 -4.86 6.00
C LEU A 420 -1.34 -3.84 5.24
N ALA A 421 -1.21 -2.56 5.59
CA ALA A 421 -1.88 -1.47 4.90
C ALA A 421 -1.17 -1.17 3.58
N GLY A 422 -1.63 -1.79 2.49
CA GLY A 422 -1.07 -1.61 1.15
C GLY A 422 -0.75 -2.94 0.46
N GLY A 423 -0.15 -2.84 -0.73
CA GLY A 423 0.20 -3.97 -1.59
C GLY A 423 1.52 -3.76 -2.33
N VAL A 424 1.75 -4.53 -3.40
CA VAL A 424 2.96 -4.46 -4.24
C VAL A 424 4.23 -4.54 -3.38
N PRO A 425 4.52 -5.73 -2.82
CA PRO A 425 5.65 -5.91 -1.93
C PRO A 425 6.98 -5.79 -2.68
N GLU A 426 8.02 -5.39 -1.96
CA GLU A 426 9.41 -5.58 -2.36
C GLU A 426 10.26 -5.89 -1.14
N VAL A 427 11.15 -6.89 -1.21
CA VAL A 427 11.88 -7.37 -0.03
C VAL A 427 13.38 -7.47 -0.27
N VAL A 428 14.17 -6.88 0.63
CA VAL A 428 15.64 -6.91 0.56
C VAL A 428 16.26 -7.24 1.90
N ARG A 429 17.49 -7.77 1.86
CA ARG A 429 18.32 -7.98 3.04
C ARG A 429 19.19 -6.75 3.31
N LEU A 430 19.10 -6.20 4.51
CA LEU A 430 19.83 -5.01 4.96
C LEU A 430 21.28 -5.36 5.35
N ASP A 431 22.13 -4.33 5.44
CA ASP A 431 23.51 -4.46 5.91
C ASP A 431 23.60 -4.97 7.36
N SER A 432 22.54 -4.75 8.18
CA SER A 432 22.44 -5.29 9.54
C SER A 432 22.27 -6.82 9.58
N GLY A 433 21.88 -7.43 8.47
CA GLY A 433 21.47 -8.83 8.37
C GLY A 433 19.96 -9.04 8.50
N ASP A 434 19.21 -8.03 8.94
CA ASP A 434 17.75 -8.02 8.96
C ASP A 434 17.17 -7.86 7.53
N TYR A 435 15.85 -7.95 7.42
CA TYR A 435 15.10 -7.78 6.18
C TYR A 435 14.27 -6.50 6.23
N ALA A 436 14.14 -5.84 5.08
CA ALA A 436 13.19 -4.76 4.86
C ALA A 436 12.14 -5.21 3.83
N LEU A 437 10.86 -5.02 4.16
CA LEU A 437 9.73 -5.19 3.27
C LEU A 437 9.12 -3.81 2.99
N TYR A 438 9.16 -3.41 1.74
CA TYR A 438 8.53 -2.21 1.22
C TYR A 438 7.14 -2.52 0.71
N ILE A 439 6.17 -1.69 1.08
CA ILE A 439 4.76 -1.85 0.70
C ILE A 439 4.25 -0.53 0.11
N CYS A 440 3.57 -0.63 -1.02
CA CYS A 440 2.87 0.48 -1.64
C CYS A 440 1.48 0.76 -1.05
N GLY A 441 1.16 2.05 -0.96
CA GLY A 441 -0.21 2.56 -0.90
C GLY A 441 -0.35 3.81 -1.77
N LEU A 442 -0.77 4.92 -1.18
CA LEU A 442 -0.59 6.26 -1.79
C LEU A 442 0.87 6.73 -1.68
N SER A 443 1.56 6.23 -0.66
CA SER A 443 2.98 6.42 -0.37
C SER A 443 3.63 5.07 -0.15
N MET A 444 4.95 5.05 -0.07
CA MET A 444 5.72 3.84 0.21
C MET A 444 6.06 3.75 1.69
N TRP A 445 5.81 2.58 2.27
CA TRP A 445 6.10 2.25 3.66
C TRP A 445 7.16 1.15 3.72
N VAL A 446 7.98 1.16 4.77
CA VAL A 446 8.98 0.12 5.03
C VAL A 446 8.76 -0.52 6.39
N TYR A 447 8.86 -1.84 6.40
CA TYR A 447 8.72 -2.70 7.56
C TYR A 447 10.01 -3.48 7.72
N THR A 448 10.48 -3.69 8.96
CA THR A 448 11.71 -4.45 9.22
C THR A 448 11.41 -5.77 9.92
N SER A 449 12.24 -6.77 9.71
CA SER A 449 12.11 -8.08 10.36
C SER A 449 13.46 -8.78 10.50
N GLY A 450 13.69 -9.46 11.63
CA GLY A 450 14.87 -10.33 11.79
C GLY A 450 14.69 -11.72 11.17
N ASP A 451 13.45 -12.15 10.90
CA ASP A 451 13.12 -13.49 10.40
C ASP A 451 12.35 -13.50 9.06
N GLY A 452 11.98 -12.32 8.55
CA GLY A 452 11.20 -12.14 7.32
C GLY A 452 9.72 -12.52 7.43
N LEU A 453 9.22 -12.85 8.61
CA LEU A 453 7.83 -13.23 8.84
C LEU A 453 7.14 -12.28 9.81
N ASN A 454 7.84 -11.92 10.89
CA ASN A 454 7.35 -11.01 11.91
C ASN A 454 7.86 -9.60 11.63
N TRP A 455 6.98 -8.77 11.11
CA TRP A 455 7.29 -7.41 10.66
C TRP A 455 6.99 -6.38 11.75
N THR A 456 7.86 -5.37 11.89
CA THR A 456 7.65 -4.23 12.79
C THR A 456 6.45 -3.38 12.36
N ASN A 457 6.11 -2.34 13.12
CA ASN A 457 5.25 -1.28 12.60
C ASN A 457 5.91 -0.58 11.42
N GLY A 458 5.11 -0.24 10.41
CA GLY A 458 5.58 0.43 9.20
C GLY A 458 6.06 1.85 9.48
N LYS A 459 7.14 2.24 8.80
CA LYS A 459 7.65 3.61 8.76
C LYS A 459 7.46 4.17 7.35
N LEU A 460 7.23 5.47 7.24
CA LEU A 460 7.15 6.11 5.93
C LEU A 460 8.54 6.08 5.27
N ALA A 461 8.63 5.50 4.07
CA ALA A 461 9.87 5.45 3.29
C ALA A 461 9.93 6.63 2.31
N ILE A 462 8.97 6.73 1.40
CA ILE A 462 8.89 7.80 0.40
C ILE A 462 7.44 8.24 0.20
N ALA A 463 7.22 9.56 0.17
CA ALA A 463 5.96 10.17 -0.24
C ALA A 463 6.21 11.36 -1.17
N GLU A 464 5.26 11.63 -2.05
CA GLU A 464 5.24 12.81 -2.91
C GLU A 464 3.87 13.49 -2.89
N GLU A 465 3.87 14.82 -2.77
CA GLU A 465 2.64 15.58 -2.72
C GLU A 465 1.87 15.48 -4.02
N LYS A 466 0.56 15.17 -3.93
CA LYS A 466 -0.35 15.05 -5.09
C LYS A 466 0.11 14.03 -6.14
N LYS A 467 0.96 13.07 -5.75
CA LYS A 467 1.40 11.93 -6.56
C LYS A 467 1.14 10.63 -5.82
N ILE A 468 1.10 9.53 -6.56
CA ILE A 468 1.18 8.18 -5.99
C ILE A 468 2.61 7.69 -6.20
N VAL A 469 3.21 7.20 -5.11
CA VAL A 469 4.55 6.58 -5.09
C VAL A 469 4.39 5.09 -4.83
N CYS A 470 4.92 4.25 -5.71
CA CYS A 470 4.83 2.80 -5.58
C CYS A 470 5.96 2.09 -6.36
N ASP A 471 5.89 0.76 -6.45
CA ASP A 471 6.82 -0.17 -7.06
C ASP A 471 8.27 0.11 -6.60
N PRO A 472 8.61 -0.25 -5.35
CA PRO A 472 9.95 -0.08 -4.82
C PRO A 472 10.94 -0.96 -5.60
N ALA A 473 12.13 -0.43 -5.90
CA ALA A 473 13.27 -1.21 -6.37
C ALA A 473 14.56 -0.75 -5.67
N PRO A 474 14.73 -1.11 -4.39
CA PRO A 474 15.94 -0.83 -3.64
C PRO A 474 17.09 -1.72 -4.14
N VAL A 475 18.25 -1.12 -4.37
CA VAL A 475 19.47 -1.82 -4.73
C VAL A 475 20.64 -1.32 -3.89
N LYS A 476 21.43 -2.25 -3.35
CA LYS A 476 22.66 -1.92 -2.62
C LYS A 476 23.83 -1.81 -3.59
N THR A 477 24.51 -0.66 -3.57
CA THR A 477 25.84 -0.47 -4.18
C THR A 477 26.92 -0.45 -3.08
N PRO A 478 28.21 -0.58 -3.41
CA PRO A 478 29.29 -0.47 -2.43
C PRO A 478 29.30 0.87 -1.67
N SER A 479 28.83 1.96 -2.30
CA SER A 479 28.85 3.30 -1.72
C SER A 479 27.59 3.66 -0.93
N ALA A 480 26.42 3.16 -1.34
CA ALA A 480 25.12 3.55 -0.76
C ALA A 480 23.99 2.61 -1.20
N TRP A 481 22.85 2.72 -0.54
CA TRP A 481 21.58 2.22 -1.07
C TRP A 481 20.99 3.21 -2.08
N MET A 482 20.42 2.69 -3.16
CA MET A 482 19.63 3.44 -4.12
C MET A 482 18.23 2.83 -4.20
N MET A 483 17.21 3.64 -4.44
CA MET A 483 15.83 3.21 -4.67
C MET A 483 15.41 3.78 -6.01
N TYR A 484 14.95 2.92 -6.90
CA TYR A 484 14.18 3.34 -8.06
C TYR A 484 12.71 3.09 -7.77
N TYR A 485 11.85 4.06 -8.06
CA TYR A 485 10.44 3.95 -7.69
C TYR A 485 9.54 4.59 -8.73
N LYS A 486 8.35 4.00 -8.91
CA LYS A 486 7.30 4.55 -9.77
C LYS A 486 6.67 5.78 -9.11
N VAL A 487 6.49 6.82 -9.91
CA VAL A 487 5.63 7.97 -9.62
C VAL A 487 4.57 8.08 -10.70
N MET A 488 3.33 8.31 -10.28
CA MET A 488 2.23 8.67 -11.18
C MET A 488 1.47 9.86 -10.63
N ASP A 489 0.94 10.66 -11.55
CA ASP A 489 0.12 11.81 -11.20
C ASP A 489 -1.21 11.34 -10.59
N VAL A 490 -1.61 11.96 -9.48
CA VAL A 490 -3.01 11.86 -9.05
C VAL A 490 -3.81 12.63 -10.07
N VAL A 491 -4.49 11.91 -10.98
CA VAL A 491 -5.35 12.52 -11.98
C VAL A 491 -6.42 13.33 -11.23
N PRO A 492 -6.44 14.67 -11.34
CA PRO A 492 -7.53 15.47 -10.81
C PRO A 492 -8.75 15.13 -11.66
N TYR A 493 -9.77 14.51 -11.04
CA TYR A 493 -11.05 14.22 -11.69
C TYR A 493 -12.13 15.19 -11.27
#